data_AF-A0A0L8H4T5-F1
#
_entry.id   AF-A0A0L8H4T5-F1
#
_cell.length_a   1.000
_cell.length_b   1.000
_cell.length_c   1.000
_cell.angle_alpha   90.00
_cell.angle_beta   90.00
_cell.angle_gamma   90.00
#
_symmetry.space_group_name_H-M   'P 1'
#
loop_
_entity.id
_entity.type
_entity.pdbx_description
1 polymer ?
#
loop_
_entity_poly.entity_id
_entity_poly.type
_entity_poly.pdbx_seq_one_letter_code
_entity_poly.pdbx_strand_id
1 'polypeptide(L)'
;RPITGDFNFLSLSCPEGYIQPRTIKLNWMDMNALLDTTKYFLTQQIITRPTRENNIFDIVFTTNTDFIHNVQVIPTAISDHKIIQLSVYGSKKQHQHPLQLVTADSNTYPKIYRYKW
;
A
#
# COMPACT_ATOMS: atom_id res chain seq x y z
N ARG A 1 -5.89 2.64 -2.08
CA ARG A 1 -4.56 2.77 -1.44
C ARG A 1 -4.14 1.39 -0.98
N PRO A 2 -2.89 0.97 -1.17
CA PRO A 2 -2.46 -0.35 -0.75
C PRO A 2 -2.37 -0.47 0.77
N ILE A 3 -2.65 -1.65 1.31
CA ILE A 3 -2.39 -2.06 2.70
C ILE A 3 -1.15 -2.94 2.67
N THR A 4 -0.16 -2.65 3.51
CA THR A 4 1.12 -3.37 3.52
C THR A 4 1.44 -3.88 4.92
N GLY A 5 2.06 -5.05 5.03
CA GLY A 5 2.54 -5.55 6.31
C GLY A 5 3.36 -6.83 6.19
N ASP A 6 4.06 -7.18 7.27
CA ASP A 6 4.66 -8.50 7.47
C ASP A 6 3.64 -9.40 8.18
N PHE A 7 3.23 -10.47 7.51
CA PHE A 7 2.21 -11.39 8.01
C PHE A 7 2.78 -12.71 8.53
N ASN A 8 4.07 -12.99 8.32
CA ASN A 8 4.75 -14.20 8.78
C ASN A 8 4.05 -15.54 8.48
N PHE A 9 3.19 -15.60 7.46
CA PHE A 9 2.52 -16.83 7.06
C PHE A 9 3.44 -17.66 6.15
N LEU A 10 4.00 -18.72 6.73
CA LEU A 10 4.69 -19.76 5.96
C LEU A 10 3.72 -20.34 4.93
N SER A 11 4.24 -20.62 3.73
CA SER A 11 3.48 -21.34 2.71
C SER A 11 2.32 -20.57 2.04
N LEU A 12 2.32 -19.24 2.06
CA LEU A 12 1.47 -18.49 1.13
C LEU A 12 2.06 -18.53 -0.28
N SER A 13 1.28 -19.03 -1.24
CA SER A 13 1.55 -18.87 -2.66
C SER A 13 0.72 -17.70 -3.17
N CYS A 14 1.33 -16.79 -3.92
CA CYS A 14 0.62 -15.66 -4.51
C CYS A 14 0.65 -15.70 -6.05
N PRO A 15 -0.07 -16.63 -6.70
CA PRO A 15 -0.17 -16.63 -8.16
C PRO A 15 -0.99 -15.42 -8.64
N GLU A 16 -0.43 -14.65 -9.58
CA GLU A 16 -1.15 -13.62 -10.35
C GLU A 16 -2.08 -12.70 -9.54
N GLY A 17 -1.66 -12.25 -8.35
CA GLY A 17 -2.46 -11.31 -7.55
C GLY A 17 -3.35 -11.95 -6.46
N TYR A 18 -3.41 -13.28 -6.38
CA TYR A 18 -4.32 -13.99 -5.48
C TYR A 18 -3.57 -14.75 -4.41
N ILE A 19 -4.15 -14.85 -3.22
CA ILE A 19 -3.57 -15.66 -2.14
C ILE A 19 -4.10 -17.09 -2.23
N GLN A 20 -3.18 -18.06 -2.22
CA GLN A 20 -3.48 -19.47 -2.05
C GLN A 20 -2.70 -20.06 -0.87
N PRO A 21 -3.38 -20.72 0.08
CA PRO A 21 -2.71 -21.41 1.17
C PRO A 21 -2.01 -22.67 0.63
N ARG A 22 -0.72 -22.84 0.90
CA ARG A 22 -0.07 -24.16 0.77
C ARG A 22 -0.21 -24.94 2.06
N THR A 23 -0.17 -26.26 1.91
CA THR A 23 -0.52 -27.27 2.90
C THR A 23 0.47 -27.33 4.07
N ILE A 24 0.44 -26.34 4.98
CA ILE A 24 1.07 -26.45 6.29
C ILE A 24 -0.01 -26.20 7.35
N LYS A 25 -0.06 -27.08 8.35
CA LYS A 25 -1.11 -27.11 9.39
C LYS A 25 -0.99 -25.95 10.40
N LEU A 26 0.17 -25.29 10.44
CA LEU A 26 0.43 -24.14 11.30
C LEU A 26 -0.29 -22.92 10.73
N ASN A 27 -1.16 -22.31 11.54
CA ASN A 27 -1.88 -21.04 11.28
C ASN A 27 -3.02 -21.11 10.24
N TRP A 28 -3.64 -22.29 10.04
CA TRP A 28 -4.78 -22.44 9.12
C TRP A 28 -5.91 -21.44 9.41
N MET A 29 -6.30 -21.27 10.68
CA MET A 29 -7.40 -20.38 11.06
C MET A 29 -7.13 -18.91 10.66
N ASP A 30 -5.92 -18.43 10.95
CA ASP A 30 -5.52 -17.06 10.63
C ASP A 30 -5.41 -16.86 9.10
N MET A 31 -4.90 -17.87 8.38
CA MET A 31 -4.86 -17.84 6.91
C MET A 31 -6.26 -17.81 6.31
N ASN A 32 -7.19 -18.61 6.84
CA ASN A 32 -8.59 -18.58 6.41
C ASN A 32 -9.24 -17.24 6.71
N ALA A 33 -9.02 -16.69 7.90
CA ALA A 33 -9.53 -15.37 8.27
C ALA A 33 -8.98 -14.28 7.33
N LEU A 34 -7.69 -14.35 6.99
CA LEU A 34 -7.08 -13.46 6.00
C LEU A 34 -7.71 -13.64 4.62
N LEU A 35 -7.87 -14.87 4.15
CA LEU A 35 -8.51 -15.16 2.86
C LEU A 35 -9.95 -14.64 2.81
N ASP A 36 -10.74 -14.86 3.85
CA ASP A 36 -12.11 -14.39 3.94
C ASP A 36 -12.18 -12.87 4.00
N THR A 37 -11.25 -12.24 4.73
CA THR A 37 -11.07 -10.78 4.75
C THR A 37 -10.78 -10.25 3.34
N THR A 38 -9.87 -10.89 2.60
CA THR A 38 -9.51 -10.43 1.25
C THR A 38 -10.66 -10.55 0.27
N LYS A 39 -11.46 -11.63 0.37
CA LYS A 39 -12.68 -11.81 -0.42
C LYS A 39 -13.75 -10.78 -0.04
N TYR A 40 -13.96 -10.57 1.26
CA TYR A 40 -14.97 -9.64 1.76
C TYR A 40 -14.69 -8.20 1.32
N PHE A 41 -13.43 -7.77 1.38
CA PHE A 41 -13.02 -6.41 0.98
C PHE A 41 -12.64 -6.29 -0.50
N LEU A 42 -12.78 -7.35 -1.29
CA LEU A 42 -12.41 -7.40 -2.72
C LEU A 42 -10.98 -6.91 -2.98
N THR A 43 -10.05 -7.29 -2.09
CA THR A 43 -8.64 -6.93 -2.20
C THR A 43 -7.81 -8.05 -2.80
N GLN A 44 -6.78 -7.69 -3.55
CA GLN A 44 -5.84 -8.59 -4.21
C GLN A 44 -4.42 -8.33 -3.69
N GLN A 45 -3.63 -9.39 -3.55
CA GLN A 45 -2.25 -9.37 -3.07
C GLN A 45 -1.28 -9.28 -4.25
N ILE A 46 -0.53 -8.19 -4.37
CA ILE A 46 0.22 -7.89 -5.60
C ILE A 46 1.67 -8.42 -5.62
N ILE A 47 2.19 -8.91 -4.50
CA ILE A 47 3.58 -9.35 -4.40
C ILE A 47 3.71 -10.79 -4.86
N THR A 48 4.52 -11.00 -5.90
CA THR A 48 4.75 -12.33 -6.51
C THR A 48 6.17 -12.85 -6.34
N ARG A 49 7.09 -12.04 -5.79
CA ARG A 49 8.50 -12.39 -5.58
C ARG A 49 8.81 -12.58 -4.10
N PRO A 50 9.69 -13.52 -3.72
CA PRO A 50 10.05 -13.75 -2.33
C PRO A 50 10.64 -12.52 -1.65
N THR A 51 10.13 -12.22 -0.46
CA THR A 51 10.50 -11.06 0.36
C THR A 51 11.45 -11.42 1.49
N ARG A 52 11.56 -12.70 1.87
CA ARG A 52 12.51 -13.21 2.86
C ARG A 52 12.79 -14.71 2.61
N GLU A 53 14.05 -15.14 2.59
CA GLU A 53 14.43 -16.57 2.54
C GLU A 53 13.61 -17.46 1.56
N ASN A 54 13.36 -16.97 0.34
CA ASN A 54 12.55 -17.64 -0.70
C ASN A 54 11.03 -17.78 -0.40
N ASN A 55 10.54 -17.14 0.66
CA ASN A 55 9.12 -17.04 1.01
C ASN A 55 8.58 -15.61 0.79
N ILE A 56 7.26 -15.50 0.66
CA ILE A 56 6.53 -14.23 0.63
C ILE A 56 5.87 -14.05 1.99
N PHE A 57 6.47 -13.23 2.85
CA PHE A 57 5.90 -12.87 4.16
C PHE A 57 5.34 -11.45 4.19
N ASP A 58 5.96 -10.57 3.41
CA ASP A 58 5.52 -9.20 3.27
C ASP A 58 4.47 -9.13 2.16
N ILE A 59 3.27 -8.71 2.54
CA ILE A 59 2.08 -8.74 1.70
C ILE A 59 1.59 -7.30 1.46
N VAL A 60 1.15 -7.04 0.24
CA VAL A 60 0.56 -5.79 -0.20
C VAL A 60 -0.81 -6.03 -0.83
N PHE A 61 -1.87 -5.65 -0.13
CA PHE A 61 -3.23 -5.71 -0.63
C PHE A 61 -3.66 -4.43 -1.32
N THR A 62 -4.41 -4.52 -2.42
CA THR A 62 -5.10 -3.40 -3.05
C THR A 62 -6.48 -3.81 -3.56
N THR A 63 -7.43 -2.88 -3.52
CA THR A 63 -8.76 -3.07 -4.16
C THR A 63 -8.74 -2.81 -5.66
N ASN A 64 -7.69 -2.18 -6.17
CA ASN A 64 -7.54 -1.89 -7.59
C ASN A 64 -6.04 -1.94 -7.94
N THR A 65 -5.71 -2.86 -8.83
CA THR A 65 -4.35 -3.13 -9.31
C THR A 65 -3.89 -2.13 -10.37
N ASP A 66 -4.81 -1.52 -11.13
CA ASP A 66 -4.53 -0.53 -12.18
C ASP A 66 -3.80 0.71 -11.65
N PHE A 67 -3.99 1.05 -10.37
CA PHE A 67 -3.29 2.18 -9.75
C PHE A 67 -1.88 1.84 -9.27
N ILE A 68 -1.48 0.57 -9.27
CA ILE A 68 -0.16 0.14 -8.81
C ILE A 68 0.75 -0.16 -9.99
N HIS A 69 1.95 0.38 -9.97
CA HIS A 69 2.94 0.17 -11.03
C HIS A 69 4.36 0.09 -10.45
N ASN A 70 5.30 -0.39 -11.28
CA ASN A 70 6.72 -0.51 -10.93
C ASN A 70 6.97 -1.29 -9.63
N VAL A 71 6.28 -2.41 -9.44
CA VAL A 71 6.48 -3.29 -8.27
C VAL A 71 7.82 -4.00 -8.38
N GLN A 72 8.70 -3.78 -7.41
CA GLN A 72 10.03 -4.37 -7.32
C GLN A 72 10.28 -4.90 -5.91
N VAL A 73 11.00 -6.02 -5.84
CA VAL A 73 11.48 -6.58 -4.58
C VAL A 73 13.00 -6.54 -4.61
N ILE A 74 13.58 -5.73 -3.72
CA ILE A 74 15.00 -5.32 -3.77
C ILE A 74 15.72 -5.90 -2.54
N PRO A 75 16.78 -6.70 -2.73
CA PRO A 75 17.57 -7.23 -1.62
C PRO A 75 18.24 -6.11 -0.84
N THR A 76 18.44 -6.32 0.46
CA THR A 76 19.18 -5.40 1.33
C THR A 76 20.38 -6.10 1.93
N ALA A 77 21.41 -5.34 2.30
CA ALA A 77 22.61 -5.88 2.95
C ALA A 77 22.47 -6.00 4.48
N ILE A 78 21.44 -5.37 5.06
CA ILE A 78 21.29 -5.17 6.51
C ILE A 78 20.09 -5.88 7.12
N SER A 79 19.23 -6.49 6.29
CA SER A 79 18.04 -7.21 6.72
C SER A 79 17.87 -8.48 5.89
N ASP A 80 17.36 -9.53 6.52
CA ASP A 80 16.90 -10.75 5.84
C ASP A 80 15.59 -10.52 5.07
N HIS A 81 14.85 -9.45 5.39
CA HIS A 81 13.77 -8.93 4.56
C HIS A 81 14.29 -8.09 3.39
N LYS A 82 13.60 -8.20 2.26
CA LYS A 82 13.79 -7.39 1.06
C LYS A 82 12.84 -6.19 1.06
N ILE A 83 13.28 -5.09 0.47
CA ILE A 83 12.44 -3.90 0.28
C ILE A 83 11.41 -4.18 -0.81
N ILE A 84 10.14 -3.87 -0.53
CA ILE A 84 9.11 -3.76 -1.55
C ILE A 84 9.04 -2.29 -1.99
N GLN A 85 9.39 -2.04 -3.25
CA GLN A 85 9.20 -0.74 -3.88
C GLN A 85 8.02 -0.82 -4.85
N LEU A 86 7.11 0.14 -4.78
CA LEU A 86 6.00 0.27 -5.71
C LEU A 86 5.66 1.74 -5.91
N SER A 87 4.95 2.04 -6.98
CA SER A 87 4.41 3.36 -7.26
C SER A 87 2.89 3.30 -7.32
N VAL A 88 2.24 4.36 -6.84
CA VAL A 88 0.78 4.48 -6.82
C VAL A 88 0.37 5.73 -7.59
N TYR A 89 -0.51 5.58 -8.58
CA TYR A 89 -1.13 6.72 -9.23
C TYR A 89 -2.05 7.43 -8.22
N GLY A 90 -1.70 8.68 -7.90
CA GLY A 90 -2.57 9.57 -7.17
C GLY A 90 -3.49 10.30 -8.12
N SER A 91 -4.80 10.29 -7.87
CA SER A 91 -5.65 11.37 -8.37
C SER A 91 -5.13 12.66 -7.74
N LYS A 92 -4.64 13.60 -8.56
CA LYS A 92 -4.41 14.97 -8.10
C LYS A 92 -5.75 15.47 -7.58
N LYS A 93 -5.97 15.48 -6.27
CA LYS A 93 -6.97 16.37 -5.70
C LYS A 93 -6.45 17.77 -6.02
N GLN A 94 -6.95 18.39 -7.08
CA GLN A 94 -6.86 19.84 -7.18
C GLN A 94 -7.60 20.38 -5.96
N HIS A 95 -6.87 20.69 -4.90
CA HIS A 95 -7.39 21.59 -3.87
C HIS A 95 -7.48 22.97 -4.53
N GLN A 96 -8.53 23.19 -5.32
CA GLN A 96 -8.99 24.54 -5.60
C GLN A 96 -9.65 25.04 -4.32
N HIS A 97 -8.82 25.42 -3.33
CA HIS A 97 -9.30 26.39 -2.35
C HIS A 97 -9.24 27.75 -3.05
N PRO A 98 -10.36 28.44 -3.30
CA PRO A 98 -10.29 29.81 -3.76
C PRO A 98 -9.63 30.62 -2.65
N LEU A 99 -8.41 31.11 -2.90
CA LEU A 99 -7.79 32.14 -2.07
C LEU A 99 -8.69 33.37 -2.16
N GLN A 100 -9.47 33.66 -1.11
CA GLN A 100 -10.11 34.96 -1.01
C GLN A 100 -9.04 35.98 -0.63
N LEU A 101 -8.72 36.86 -1.58
CA LEU A 101 -7.85 38.01 -1.35
C LEU A 101 -8.64 39.02 -0.51
N VAL A 102 -8.33 39.13 0.78
CA VAL A 102 -8.83 40.25 1.60
C VAL A 102 -7.78 41.36 1.52
N THR A 103 -8.05 42.38 0.71
CA THR A 103 -7.26 43.62 0.69
C THR A 103 -7.74 44.52 1.82
N ALA A 104 -6.85 44.82 2.76
CA ALA A 104 -6.99 46.00 3.60
C ALA A 104 -6.21 47.12 2.93
N ASP A 105 -6.89 48.23 2.65
CA ASP A 105 -6.30 49.36 1.94
C ASP A 105 -5.22 50.06 2.78
N SER A 106 -4.29 50.66 2.04
CA SER A 106 -3.17 51.52 2.44
C SER A 106 -1.89 50.84 2.96
N ASN A 107 -0.96 50.72 2.01
CA ASN A 107 0.50 50.81 2.10
C ASN A 107 1.19 50.19 3.33
N THR A 108 1.94 49.11 3.03
CA THR A 108 3.19 48.67 3.67
C THR A 108 3.12 47.53 4.71
N TYR A 109 2.49 46.38 4.45
CA TYR A 109 2.76 45.12 5.19
C TYR A 109 2.54 43.85 4.33
N PRO A 110 3.19 42.71 4.65
CA PRO A 110 3.11 41.48 3.85
C PRO A 110 1.70 40.88 3.80
N LYS A 111 1.31 40.38 2.62
CA LYS A 111 0.02 39.71 2.39
C LYS A 111 -0.05 38.42 3.23
N ILE A 112 -1.00 38.34 4.14
CA ILE A 112 -1.24 37.15 4.97
C ILE A 112 -2.33 36.29 4.30
N TYR A 113 -1.98 35.07 3.93
CA TYR A 113 -2.93 34.07 3.44
C TYR A 113 -3.46 33.26 4.62
N ARG A 114 -4.78 33.25 4.84
CA ARG A 114 -5.43 32.35 5.82
C ARG A 114 -6.15 31.22 5.10
N TYR A 115 -5.84 30.00 5.51
CA TYR A 115 -6.62 28.82 5.15
C TYR A 115 -7.82 28.71 6.10
N LYS A 116 -9.02 28.51 5.56
CA LYS A 116 -10.16 27.99 6.33
C LYS A 116 -10.18 26.48 6.16
N TRP A 117 -10.13 25.75 7.27
CA TRP A 117 -10.38 24.32 7.36
C TRP A 117 -11.88 24.05 7.37
#